data_AF-A0A442GEQ4-F1
#
_entry.id   AF-A0A442GEQ4-F1
#
_cell.length_a   1.000
_cell.length_b   1.000
_cell.length_c   1.000
_cell.angle_alpha   90.00
_cell.angle_beta   90.00
_cell.angle_gamma   90.00
#
_symmetry.space_group_name_H-M   'P 1'
#
loop_
_entity.id
_entity.type
_entity.pdbx_description
1 polymer ?
#
loop_
_entity_poly.entity_id
_entity_poly.type
_entity_poly.pdbx_seq_one_letter_code
_entity_poly.pdbx_strand_id
1 'polypeptide(L)'
;MFDPHTLDLLMSHCPVCEKEFGYSQTFGVHYCDKCFRLDEYGHRQGAVDLRDFVQPAVEPDDPEAVDFITSLIDPYSTRRDQLWRLLPADLSELGRGSLFDAAIELSKLIDRDIRTFRPTGTAADTAKGIHPKSLELVGRAMLDWPHGLDVLVGTVQEFASKRPGFFGIVKEFGTLSNVLWSRTIPPMIQDRMRACLTSASFGQNAKSVRRVENRVQVGVETSTAIARKYGLCQRTVSAMARAGKLNAISLSGFRAAPLLIEEKSFQQVVFERRLRSNATQIAKPLGIPKASALRLAKFVFSSNLLSPDTPDLIQSCVSVLESIVQAAAEFATPFSGGIPLKDALIAVCYPTGDPWCSLFQGFALNKLPVVLVEGETSCTSRIRVRSLRDLTDSLSALQQKDGEDEFSNIVQAAIVLNTHYNNVLGLQRLGILPKQFRESDIYAACRMVAFSPEVIWRLSRIGIHVVPTTLTPFMAGQGIEPLAVSPLGNTKIWRRSDIERLLDAAQ
;
A
#
# COMPACT_ATOMS: atom_id res chain seq x y z
N MET A 1 -14.42 -18.29 40.60
CA MET A 1 -13.39 -18.73 41.57
C MET A 1 -14.08 -19.70 42.51
N PHE A 2 -13.37 -20.70 43.00
CA PHE A 2 -13.90 -21.71 43.92
C PHE A 2 -12.89 -21.99 45.02
N ASP A 3 -13.34 -22.57 46.13
CA ASP A 3 -12.50 -23.03 47.21
C ASP A 3 -11.66 -24.26 46.77
N PRO A 4 -10.32 -24.24 46.83
CA PRO A 4 -9.45 -25.36 46.49
C PRO A 4 -9.73 -26.70 47.18
N HIS A 5 -10.36 -26.69 48.35
CA HIS A 5 -10.58 -27.87 49.17
C HIS A 5 -12.01 -28.40 48.99
N THR A 6 -13.03 -27.54 49.03
CA THR A 6 -14.42 -27.99 48.90
C THR A 6 -14.96 -27.92 47.47
N LEU A 7 -14.26 -27.21 46.58
CA LEU A 7 -14.70 -26.85 45.23
C LEU A 7 -15.96 -25.98 45.20
N ASP A 8 -16.40 -25.45 46.35
CA ASP A 8 -17.53 -24.54 46.44
C ASP A 8 -17.25 -23.24 45.70
N LEU A 9 -18.20 -22.77 44.89
CA LEU A 9 -18.08 -21.48 44.24
C LEU A 9 -17.97 -20.35 45.27
N LEU A 10 -16.96 -19.49 45.10
CA LEU A 10 -16.80 -18.33 45.96
C LEU A 10 -17.86 -17.28 45.62
N MET A 11 -18.52 -16.78 46.65
CA MET A 11 -19.50 -15.71 46.53
C MET A 11 -18.80 -14.39 46.22
N SER A 12 -19.20 -13.72 45.16
CA SER A 12 -18.78 -12.33 44.87
C SER A 12 -19.84 -11.30 45.28
N HIS A 13 -21.08 -11.73 45.51
CA HIS A 13 -22.20 -10.87 45.85
C HIS A 13 -22.98 -11.44 47.03
N CYS A 14 -23.60 -10.56 47.81
CA CYS A 14 -24.53 -10.96 48.85
C CYS A 14 -25.82 -11.53 48.23
N PRO A 15 -26.31 -12.71 48.66
CA PRO A 15 -27.50 -13.34 48.07
C PRO A 15 -28.81 -12.66 48.49
N VAL A 16 -28.74 -11.76 49.48
CA VAL A 16 -29.90 -11.01 50.00
C VAL A 16 -29.97 -9.61 49.42
N CYS A 17 -28.86 -8.86 49.43
CA CYS A 17 -28.86 -7.47 48.94
C CYS A 17 -28.24 -7.29 47.55
N GLU A 18 -27.72 -8.36 46.94
CA GLU A 18 -27.13 -8.42 45.60
C GLU A 18 -25.95 -7.48 45.35
N LYS A 19 -25.42 -6.82 46.39
CA LYS A 19 -24.24 -5.97 46.27
C LYS A 19 -22.98 -6.81 46.24
N GLU A 20 -22.03 -6.41 45.39
CA GLU A 20 -20.68 -6.96 45.37
C GLU A 20 -19.98 -6.72 46.72
N PHE A 21 -19.27 -7.72 47.21
CA PHE A 21 -18.53 -7.59 48.46
C PHE A 21 -17.35 -6.63 48.29
N GLY A 22 -17.43 -5.48 48.97
CA GLY A 22 -16.36 -4.49 48.95
C GLY A 22 -15.42 -4.57 50.15
N TYR A 23 -15.82 -5.31 51.20
CA TYR A 23 -15.12 -5.45 52.48
C TYR A 23 -14.67 -4.11 53.11
N SER A 24 -15.37 -3.01 52.78
CA SER A 24 -15.06 -1.66 53.29
C SER A 24 -15.42 -1.50 54.77
N GLN A 25 -16.33 -2.34 55.26
CA GLN A 25 -16.72 -2.48 56.66
C GLN A 25 -16.85 -3.98 56.93
N THR A 26 -16.43 -4.46 58.11
CA THR A 26 -16.58 -5.87 58.47
C THR A 26 -17.44 -6.03 59.72
N PHE A 27 -18.42 -6.92 59.65
CA PHE A 27 -19.17 -7.42 60.80
C PHE A 27 -18.70 -8.82 61.22
N GLY A 28 -17.56 -9.27 60.67
CA GLY A 28 -17.07 -10.65 60.69
C GLY A 28 -16.89 -11.19 59.27
N VAL A 29 -15.95 -12.13 59.07
CA VAL A 29 -15.61 -12.69 57.75
C VAL A 29 -16.77 -13.40 57.05
N HIS A 30 -17.76 -13.84 57.83
CA HIS A 30 -18.93 -14.56 57.35
C HIS A 30 -20.17 -13.66 57.19
N TYR A 31 -20.08 -12.34 57.37
CA TYR A 31 -21.23 -11.45 57.19
C TYR A 31 -21.09 -10.58 55.95
N CYS A 32 -22.22 -10.24 55.31
CA CYS A 32 -22.23 -9.23 54.26
C CYS A 32 -21.81 -7.86 54.82
N ASP A 33 -20.87 -7.18 54.14
CA ASP A 33 -20.36 -5.86 54.52
C ASP A 33 -21.38 -4.73 54.36
N LYS A 34 -22.47 -4.97 53.62
CA LYS A 34 -23.52 -3.99 53.33
C LYS A 34 -24.81 -4.20 54.13
N CYS A 35 -25.08 -5.42 54.57
CA CYS A 35 -26.30 -5.74 55.31
C CYS A 35 -26.05 -5.62 56.81
N PHE A 36 -26.66 -4.63 57.46
CA PHE A 36 -26.58 -4.47 58.91
C PHE A 36 -27.94 -4.30 59.56
N ARG A 37 -28.01 -4.65 60.84
CA ARG A 37 -29.12 -4.36 61.76
C ARG A 37 -28.59 -3.60 62.96
N LEU A 38 -29.47 -2.90 63.67
CA LEU A 38 -29.11 -2.25 64.93
C LEU A 38 -29.47 -3.18 66.09
N ASP A 39 -28.58 -3.31 67.06
CA ASP A 39 -28.90 -3.97 68.33
C ASP A 39 -29.71 -3.07 69.26
N GLU A 40 -30.08 -3.57 70.44
CA GLU A 40 -30.87 -2.83 71.44
C GLU A 40 -30.21 -1.53 71.93
N TYR A 41 -28.90 -1.39 71.70
CA TYR A 41 -28.10 -0.21 72.05
C TYR A 41 -27.80 0.69 70.84
N GLY A 42 -28.31 0.36 69.65
CA GLY A 42 -28.09 1.12 68.43
C GLY A 42 -26.76 0.84 67.74
N HIS A 43 -26.02 -0.20 68.10
CA HIS A 43 -24.81 -0.60 67.40
C HIS A 43 -25.12 -1.44 66.16
N ARG A 44 -24.33 -1.27 65.09
CA ARG A 44 -24.50 -2.04 63.85
C ARG A 44 -23.94 -3.45 64.01
N GLN A 45 -24.76 -4.45 63.70
CA GLN A 45 -24.40 -5.85 63.61
C GLN A 45 -24.66 -6.38 62.19
N GLY A 46 -23.94 -7.42 61.77
CA GLY A 46 -24.18 -8.09 60.49
C GLY A 46 -25.60 -8.67 60.45
N ALA A 47 -26.36 -8.35 59.40
CA ALA A 47 -27.73 -8.83 59.24
C ALA A 47 -27.84 -10.11 58.41
N VAL A 48 -26.83 -10.42 57.58
CA VAL A 48 -26.84 -11.57 56.66
C VAL A 48 -25.58 -12.38 56.89
N ASP A 49 -25.72 -13.55 57.50
CA ASP A 49 -24.66 -14.54 57.64
C ASP A 49 -24.55 -15.35 56.33
N LEU A 50 -23.40 -15.24 55.68
CA LEU A 50 -23.11 -15.88 54.41
C LEU A 50 -23.00 -17.40 54.54
N ARG A 51 -22.81 -17.94 55.75
CA ARG A 51 -22.78 -19.40 56.00
C ARG A 51 -24.14 -20.06 55.84
N ASP A 52 -25.21 -19.29 55.96
CA ASP A 52 -26.58 -19.79 55.76
C ASP A 52 -26.90 -20.07 54.28
N PHE A 53 -26.00 -19.69 53.37
CA PHE A 53 -26.19 -19.82 51.93
C PHE A 53 -25.20 -20.84 51.36
N VAL A 54 -25.65 -22.10 51.24
CA VAL A 54 -24.89 -23.19 50.62
C VAL A 54 -24.47 -22.79 49.20
N GLN A 55 -23.17 -22.89 48.92
CA GLN A 55 -22.64 -22.62 47.60
C GLN A 55 -22.65 -23.90 46.75
N PRO A 56 -22.96 -23.79 45.45
CA PRO A 56 -22.83 -24.94 44.56
C PRO A 56 -21.34 -25.28 44.42
N ALA A 57 -21.02 -26.57 44.47
CA ALA A 57 -19.69 -27.07 44.17
C ALA A 57 -19.47 -27.10 42.65
N VAL A 58 -18.23 -26.87 42.24
CA VAL A 58 -17.77 -27.17 40.90
C VAL A 58 -17.63 -28.68 40.77
N GLU A 59 -18.20 -29.24 39.71
CA GLU A 59 -18.05 -30.65 39.35
C GLU A 59 -17.09 -30.75 38.15
N PRO A 60 -15.76 -30.82 38.38
CA PRO A 60 -14.81 -30.96 37.28
C PRO A 60 -14.89 -32.36 36.68
N ASP A 61 -14.77 -32.46 35.35
CA ASP A 61 -14.68 -33.77 34.67
C ASP A 61 -13.40 -34.52 35.05
N ASP A 62 -12.38 -33.74 35.42
CA ASP A 62 -11.06 -34.21 35.82
C ASP A 62 -10.67 -33.58 37.18
N PRO A 63 -11.17 -34.14 38.30
CA PRO A 63 -10.90 -33.61 39.64
C PRO A 63 -9.42 -33.68 40.02
N GLU A 64 -8.68 -34.67 39.52
CA GLU A 64 -7.24 -34.81 39.77
C GLU A 64 -6.45 -33.65 39.17
N ALA A 65 -6.76 -33.25 37.93
CA ALA A 65 -6.10 -32.12 37.28
C ALA A 65 -6.35 -30.79 38.02
N VAL A 66 -7.57 -30.57 38.51
CA VAL A 66 -7.92 -29.37 39.28
C VAL A 66 -7.26 -29.40 40.66
N ASP A 67 -7.29 -30.55 41.34
CA ASP A 67 -6.64 -30.77 42.63
C ASP A 67 -5.13 -30.51 42.53
N PHE A 68 -4.48 -31.00 41.47
CA PHE A 68 -3.08 -30.73 41.20
C PHE A 68 -2.78 -29.22 41.14
N ILE A 69 -3.48 -28.45 40.31
CA ILE A 69 -3.22 -27.00 40.17
C ILE A 69 -3.47 -26.25 41.47
N THR A 70 -4.55 -26.57 42.17
CA THR A 70 -4.92 -25.90 43.41
C THR A 70 -3.97 -26.25 44.56
N SER A 71 -3.42 -27.46 44.58
CA SER A 71 -2.42 -27.88 45.57
C SER A 71 -1.09 -27.12 45.52
N LEU A 72 -0.76 -26.51 44.38
CA LEU A 72 0.46 -25.73 44.20
C LEU A 72 0.52 -24.52 45.15
N ILE A 73 -0.64 -24.01 45.57
CA ILE A 73 -0.80 -22.89 46.50
C ILE A 73 -1.37 -23.30 47.86
N ASP A 74 -1.60 -24.60 48.09
CA ASP A 74 -2.20 -25.08 49.34
C ASP A 74 -1.26 -24.82 50.53
N PRO A 75 -1.70 -24.12 51.59
CA PRO A 75 -0.86 -23.83 52.75
C PRO A 75 -0.41 -25.09 53.51
N TYR A 76 -1.13 -26.21 53.40
CA TYR A 76 -0.79 -27.47 54.04
C TYR A 76 0.28 -28.23 53.23
N SER A 77 1.42 -28.52 53.86
CA SER A 77 2.54 -29.18 53.19
C SER A 77 2.22 -30.61 52.77
N THR A 78 1.42 -31.35 53.53
CA THR A 78 1.15 -32.78 53.26
C THR A 78 0.48 -33.01 51.91
N ARG A 79 -0.60 -32.28 51.59
CA ARG A 79 -1.31 -32.40 50.30
C ARG A 79 -0.42 -31.92 49.15
N ARG A 80 0.28 -30.81 49.37
CA ARG A 80 1.22 -30.24 48.41
C ARG A 80 2.37 -31.20 48.07
N ASP A 81 2.94 -31.88 49.06
CA ASP A 81 4.04 -32.83 48.86
C ASP A 81 3.59 -34.13 48.18
N GLN A 82 2.34 -34.55 48.38
CA GLN A 82 1.78 -35.73 47.71
C GLN A 82 1.64 -35.51 46.20
N LEU A 83 1.01 -34.41 45.80
CA LEU A 83 0.75 -34.09 44.39
C LEU A 83 2.02 -33.63 43.67
N TRP A 84 2.96 -33.02 44.39
CA TRP A 84 4.27 -32.67 43.83
C TRP A 84 5.06 -33.90 43.34
N ARG A 85 4.86 -35.08 43.94
CA ARG A 85 5.51 -36.32 43.50
C ARG A 85 4.97 -36.87 42.19
N LEU A 86 3.80 -36.42 41.76
CA LEU A 86 3.20 -36.78 40.46
C LEU A 86 3.80 -35.97 39.32
N LEU A 87 4.51 -34.88 39.64
CA LEU A 87 5.05 -33.98 38.65
C LEU A 87 6.28 -34.59 37.96
N PRO A 88 6.34 -34.58 36.62
CA PRO A 88 7.56 -34.98 35.91
C PRO A 88 8.78 -34.14 36.33
N ALA A 89 9.95 -34.77 36.32
CA ALA A 89 11.20 -34.19 36.84
C ALA A 89 11.47 -32.79 36.27
N ASP A 90 11.36 -32.63 34.94
CA ASP A 90 11.57 -31.36 34.24
C ASP A 90 10.75 -30.19 34.82
N LEU A 91 9.47 -30.43 35.11
CA LEU A 91 8.59 -29.40 35.64
C LEU A 91 8.90 -29.09 37.11
N SER A 92 9.32 -30.10 37.88
CA SER A 92 9.65 -29.92 39.30
C SER A 92 10.79 -28.92 39.54
N GLU A 93 11.68 -28.72 38.56
CA GLU A 93 12.79 -27.77 38.65
C GLU A 93 12.35 -26.29 38.63
N LEU A 94 11.18 -25.99 38.04
CA LEU A 94 10.69 -24.61 37.89
C LEU A 94 10.22 -23.99 39.23
N GLY A 95 9.99 -24.83 40.24
CA GLY A 95 9.41 -24.43 41.51
C GLY A 95 7.89 -24.20 41.44
N ARG A 96 7.23 -24.39 42.58
CA ARG A 96 5.76 -24.37 42.71
C ARG A 96 5.11 -23.06 42.26
N GLY A 97 5.66 -21.93 42.69
CA GLY A 97 5.12 -20.61 42.35
C GLY A 97 5.12 -20.35 40.85
N SER A 98 6.25 -20.63 40.18
CA SER A 98 6.39 -20.46 38.74
C SER A 98 5.44 -21.36 37.95
N LEU A 99 5.24 -22.61 38.40
CA LEU A 99 4.28 -23.53 37.77
C LEU A 99 2.84 -23.08 37.95
N PHE A 100 2.48 -22.60 39.14
CA PHE A 100 1.16 -22.05 39.39
C PHE A 100 0.90 -20.83 38.49
N ASP A 101 1.84 -19.89 38.43
CA ASP A 101 1.73 -18.69 37.58
C ASP A 101 1.58 -19.08 36.10
N ALA A 102 2.35 -20.07 35.64
CA ALA A 102 2.24 -20.60 34.29
C ALA A 102 0.88 -21.26 34.03
N ALA A 103 0.38 -22.07 34.98
CA ALA A 103 -0.90 -22.75 34.85
C ALA A 103 -2.06 -21.76 34.78
N ILE A 104 -2.03 -20.74 35.64
CA ILE A 104 -3.01 -19.66 35.67
C ILE A 104 -2.98 -18.85 34.38
N GLU A 105 -1.80 -18.51 33.87
CA GLU A 105 -1.69 -17.77 32.62
C GLU A 105 -2.18 -18.58 31.42
N LEU A 106 -1.76 -19.85 31.29
CA LEU A 106 -2.26 -20.75 30.25
C LEU A 106 -3.78 -20.90 30.32
N SER A 107 -4.32 -21.06 31.53
CA SER A 107 -5.77 -21.20 31.73
C SER A 107 -6.52 -19.93 31.33
N LYS A 108 -5.98 -18.74 31.59
CA LYS A 108 -6.55 -17.46 31.09
C LYS A 108 -6.54 -17.39 29.57
N LEU A 109 -5.44 -17.82 28.94
CA LEU A 109 -5.32 -17.83 27.49
C LEU A 109 -6.31 -18.80 26.84
N ILE A 110 -6.59 -19.94 27.45
CA ILE A 110 -7.58 -20.91 26.96
C ILE A 110 -9.00 -20.43 27.25
N ASP A 111 -9.27 -19.89 28.44
CA ASP A 111 -10.60 -19.45 28.86
C ASP A 111 -11.14 -18.32 27.94
N ARG A 112 -10.26 -17.42 27.47
CA ARG A 112 -10.63 -16.40 26.48
C ARG A 112 -11.15 -17.01 25.18
N ASP A 113 -10.52 -18.09 24.71
CA ASP A 113 -10.97 -18.80 23.52
C ASP A 113 -12.26 -19.58 23.81
N ILE A 114 -12.41 -20.23 24.96
CA ILE A 114 -13.64 -20.96 25.30
C ILE A 114 -14.85 -20.02 25.42
N ARG A 115 -14.68 -18.85 26.04
CA ARG A 115 -15.76 -17.89 26.29
C ARG A 115 -16.19 -17.10 25.07
N THR A 116 -15.26 -16.75 24.18
CA THR A 116 -15.60 -15.98 22.97
C THR A 116 -16.55 -16.72 22.01
N PHE A 117 -16.76 -18.04 22.20
CA PHE A 117 -17.65 -18.85 21.37
C PHE A 117 -18.88 -19.42 22.10
N ARG A 118 -19.12 -19.05 23.37
CA ARG A 118 -20.43 -19.27 24.01
C ARG A 118 -21.31 -18.04 23.75
N PRO A 119 -22.54 -18.20 23.22
CA PRO A 119 -23.47 -17.08 23.15
C PRO A 119 -23.82 -16.62 24.56
N THR A 120 -24.02 -15.32 24.72
CA THR A 120 -24.59 -14.65 25.91
C THR A 120 -23.78 -14.70 27.20
N GLY A 121 -22.92 -13.69 27.32
CA GLY A 121 -22.40 -13.18 28.59
C GLY A 121 -22.11 -11.69 28.44
N THR A 122 -22.76 -10.83 29.22
CA THR A 122 -22.53 -9.37 29.20
C THR A 122 -21.09 -9.04 29.62
N ALA A 123 -20.64 -7.79 29.45
CA ALA A 123 -19.29 -7.34 29.87
C ALA A 123 -18.96 -7.60 31.37
N ALA A 124 -19.95 -7.95 32.19
CA ALA A 124 -19.77 -8.47 33.55
C ALA A 124 -19.11 -9.86 33.60
N ASP A 125 -19.15 -10.65 32.53
CA ASP A 125 -18.55 -11.99 32.46
C ASP A 125 -17.03 -11.98 32.31
N THR A 126 -16.45 -10.85 31.87
CA THR A 126 -14.99 -10.65 31.87
C THR A 126 -14.40 -10.45 33.27
N ALA A 127 -15.23 -10.11 34.27
CA ALA A 127 -14.84 -10.06 35.68
C ALA A 127 -14.92 -11.44 36.36
N LYS A 128 -15.59 -12.43 35.74
CA LYS A 128 -15.68 -13.80 36.25
C LYS A 128 -14.37 -14.51 35.95
N GLY A 129 -13.53 -14.71 36.96
CA GLY A 129 -12.21 -15.38 36.88
C GLY A 129 -12.20 -16.73 36.16
N ILE A 130 -11.04 -17.38 36.10
CA ILE A 130 -10.76 -18.56 35.25
C ILE A 130 -11.84 -19.65 35.38
N HIS A 131 -12.37 -20.13 34.24
CA HIS A 131 -13.35 -21.23 34.23
C HIS A 131 -12.67 -22.55 34.66
N PRO A 132 -13.30 -23.37 35.53
CA PRO A 132 -12.70 -24.63 36.02
C PRO A 132 -12.22 -25.56 34.90
N LYS A 133 -13.01 -25.69 33.83
CA LYS A 133 -12.61 -26.46 32.64
C LYS A 133 -11.24 -26.06 32.05
N SER A 134 -10.87 -24.79 32.10
CA SER A 134 -9.56 -24.34 31.64
C SER A 134 -8.44 -24.81 32.57
N LEU A 135 -8.70 -24.84 33.89
CA LEU A 135 -7.76 -25.39 34.88
C LEU A 135 -7.63 -26.91 34.72
N GLU A 136 -8.72 -27.64 34.45
CA GLU A 136 -8.67 -29.07 34.14
C GLU A 136 -7.77 -29.36 32.95
N LEU A 137 -7.99 -28.67 31.83
CA LEU A 137 -7.20 -28.87 30.61
C LEU A 137 -5.71 -28.59 30.83
N VAL A 138 -5.39 -27.52 31.56
CA VAL A 138 -3.99 -27.15 31.85
C VAL A 138 -3.36 -28.08 32.90
N GLY A 139 -4.11 -28.44 33.95
CA GLY A 139 -3.66 -29.37 34.97
C GLY A 139 -3.33 -30.73 34.38
N ARG A 140 -4.24 -31.29 33.56
CA ARG A 140 -3.99 -32.55 32.85
C ARG A 140 -2.79 -32.42 31.91
N ALA A 141 -2.67 -31.30 31.20
CA ALA A 141 -1.53 -31.07 30.31
C ALA A 141 -0.18 -31.01 31.04
N MET A 142 -0.15 -30.55 32.29
CA MET A 142 1.04 -30.53 33.15
C MET A 142 1.35 -31.89 33.77
N LEU A 143 0.33 -32.62 34.21
CA LEU A 143 0.49 -33.98 34.74
C LEU A 143 1.01 -34.94 33.65
N ASP A 144 0.50 -34.82 32.43
CA ASP A 144 0.89 -35.66 31.28
C ASP A 144 2.10 -35.08 30.52
N TRP A 145 2.91 -34.22 31.15
CA TRP A 145 4.03 -33.57 30.50
C TRP A 145 5.06 -34.58 29.94
N PRO A 146 5.61 -34.35 28.73
CA PRO A 146 5.41 -33.18 27.85
C PRO A 146 4.28 -33.34 26.82
N HIS A 147 3.69 -34.53 26.72
CA HIS A 147 2.69 -34.88 25.71
C HIS A 147 1.33 -34.20 25.96
N GLY A 148 1.01 -33.92 27.21
CA GLY A 148 -0.20 -33.21 27.59
C GLY A 148 -0.34 -31.85 26.89
N LEU A 149 0.76 -31.16 26.60
CA LEU A 149 0.72 -29.91 25.82
C LEU A 149 0.32 -30.12 24.35
N ASP A 150 0.71 -31.24 23.73
CA ASP A 150 0.28 -31.56 22.35
C ASP A 150 -1.24 -31.78 22.30
N VAL A 151 -1.77 -32.50 23.29
CA VAL A 151 -3.23 -32.73 23.46
C VAL A 151 -3.97 -31.42 23.72
N LEU A 152 -3.43 -30.56 24.58
CA LEU A 152 -3.97 -29.23 24.87
C LEU A 152 -4.04 -28.37 23.60
N VAL A 153 -2.95 -28.35 22.83
CA VAL A 153 -2.88 -27.63 21.56
C VAL A 153 -3.89 -28.18 20.56
N GLY A 154 -4.01 -29.51 20.43
CA GLY A 154 -5.01 -30.16 19.59
C GLY A 154 -6.45 -29.79 19.98
N THR A 155 -6.75 -29.81 21.28
CA THR A 155 -8.05 -29.39 21.81
C THR A 155 -8.38 -27.96 21.41
N VAL A 156 -7.41 -27.03 21.53
CA VAL A 156 -7.59 -25.63 21.14
C VAL A 156 -7.72 -25.45 19.62
N GLN A 157 -7.11 -26.35 18.83
CA GLN A 157 -7.26 -26.38 17.36
C GLN A 157 -8.66 -26.81 16.91
N GLU A 158 -9.37 -27.66 17.66
CA GLU A 158 -10.75 -28.03 17.31
C GLU A 158 -11.68 -26.81 17.24
N PHE A 159 -11.36 -25.77 18.03
CA PHE A 159 -12.05 -24.49 18.00
C PHE A 159 -11.65 -23.58 16.82
N ALA A 160 -10.63 -23.94 16.01
CA ALA A 160 -10.17 -23.11 14.90
C ALA A 160 -11.29 -22.78 13.92
N SER A 161 -12.16 -23.75 13.62
CA SER A 161 -13.35 -23.55 12.78
C SER A 161 -14.25 -22.42 13.30
N LYS A 162 -14.39 -22.32 14.63
CA LYS A 162 -15.23 -21.34 15.33
C LYS A 162 -14.63 -19.94 15.43
N ARG A 163 -13.38 -19.71 14.99
CA ARG A 163 -12.72 -18.38 14.97
C ARG A 163 -12.83 -17.66 13.61
N PRO A 164 -14.01 -17.22 13.12
CA PRO A 164 -14.09 -16.52 11.83
C PRO A 164 -13.30 -15.21 11.88
N GLY A 165 -12.80 -14.74 10.74
CA GLY A 165 -12.04 -13.47 10.69
C GLY A 165 -10.54 -13.58 11.00
N PHE A 166 -10.07 -14.66 11.64
CA PHE A 166 -8.67 -14.86 12.01
C PHE A 166 -7.88 -15.69 10.99
N PHE A 167 -6.54 -15.56 11.00
CA PHE A 167 -5.61 -16.29 10.10
C PHE A 167 -4.36 -16.80 10.81
N GLY A 168 -3.68 -17.75 10.15
CA GLY A 168 -2.38 -18.25 10.59
C GLY A 168 -2.43 -18.84 11.99
N ILE A 169 -1.40 -18.59 12.79
CA ILE A 169 -1.27 -19.12 14.16
C ILE A 169 -2.44 -18.69 15.08
N VAL A 170 -2.99 -17.50 14.87
CA VAL A 170 -4.12 -16.99 15.67
C VAL A 170 -5.44 -17.67 15.28
N LYS A 171 -5.61 -18.10 14.02
CA LYS A 171 -6.79 -18.89 13.62
C LYS A 171 -6.77 -20.27 14.27
N GLU A 172 -5.64 -20.93 14.19
CA GLU A 172 -5.48 -22.31 14.66
C GLU A 172 -5.48 -22.37 16.19
N PHE A 173 -4.81 -21.43 16.86
CA PHE A 173 -4.58 -21.52 18.32
C PHE A 173 -5.14 -20.35 19.13
N GLY A 174 -5.79 -19.37 18.49
CA GLY A 174 -6.40 -18.23 19.17
C GLY A 174 -5.45 -17.49 20.11
N THR A 175 -5.92 -17.19 21.32
CA THR A 175 -5.12 -16.52 22.34
C THR A 175 -3.99 -17.37 22.92
N LEU A 176 -4.02 -18.70 22.75
CA LEU A 176 -2.91 -19.56 23.20
C LEU A 176 -1.59 -19.21 22.50
N SER A 177 -1.64 -18.65 21.29
CA SER A 177 -0.46 -18.17 20.57
C SER A 177 0.31 -17.06 21.32
N ASN A 178 -0.33 -16.36 22.25
CA ASN A 178 0.32 -15.35 23.10
C ASN A 178 1.25 -15.94 24.16
N VAL A 179 1.22 -17.27 24.39
CA VAL A 179 2.15 -17.97 25.28
C VAL A 179 3.62 -17.65 24.96
N LEU A 180 3.93 -17.45 23.68
CA LEU A 180 5.28 -17.18 23.17
C LEU A 180 5.81 -15.79 23.57
N TRP A 181 4.94 -14.92 24.06
CA TRP A 181 5.24 -13.54 24.44
C TRP A 181 4.96 -13.26 25.92
N SER A 182 4.45 -14.26 26.65
CA SER A 182 4.15 -14.08 28.07
C SER A 182 5.44 -13.94 28.88
N ARG A 183 5.43 -13.08 29.90
CA ARG A 183 6.57 -12.95 30.83
C ARG A 183 6.43 -13.83 32.07
N THR A 184 5.21 -14.32 32.35
CA THR A 184 4.91 -15.13 33.54
C THR A 184 5.14 -16.62 33.29
N ILE A 185 5.19 -17.04 32.02
CA ILE A 185 5.38 -18.45 31.66
C ILE A 185 6.89 -18.73 31.54
N PRO A 186 7.44 -19.73 32.26
CA PRO A 186 8.85 -20.07 32.19
C PRO A 186 9.31 -20.46 30.78
N PRO A 187 10.57 -20.12 30.38
CA PRO A 187 11.09 -20.39 29.03
C PRO A 187 10.95 -21.85 28.59
N MET A 188 11.15 -22.80 29.50
CA MET A 188 11.00 -24.24 29.20
C MET A 188 9.60 -24.59 28.67
N ILE A 189 8.55 -24.05 29.30
CA ILE A 189 7.17 -24.25 28.86
C ILE A 189 6.92 -23.50 27.54
N GLN A 190 7.49 -22.30 27.37
CA GLN A 190 7.38 -21.54 26.12
C GLN A 190 8.03 -22.25 24.95
N ASP A 191 9.23 -22.82 25.13
CA ASP A 191 9.97 -23.50 24.09
C ASP A 191 9.26 -24.80 23.69
N ARG A 192 8.74 -25.55 24.67
CA ARG A 192 7.89 -26.71 24.38
C ARG A 192 6.63 -26.31 23.62
N MET A 193 5.91 -25.28 24.09
CA MET A 193 4.75 -24.75 23.38
C MET A 193 5.09 -24.26 21.97
N ARG A 194 6.25 -23.62 21.77
CA ARG A 194 6.72 -23.23 20.44
C ARG A 194 6.90 -24.45 19.53
N ALA A 195 7.47 -25.54 20.05
CA ALA A 195 7.62 -26.79 19.32
C ALA A 195 6.24 -27.38 18.96
N CYS A 196 5.31 -27.48 19.92
CA CYS A 196 3.94 -27.99 19.70
C CYS A 196 3.16 -27.15 18.69
N LEU A 197 3.17 -25.83 18.82
CA LEU A 197 2.49 -24.92 17.89
C LEU A 197 3.09 -25.02 16.48
N THR A 198 4.39 -25.22 16.39
CA THR A 198 5.10 -25.38 15.12
C THR A 198 4.76 -26.72 14.46
N SER A 199 4.86 -27.85 15.19
CA SER A 199 4.54 -29.18 14.68
C SER A 199 3.06 -29.31 14.27
N ALA A 200 2.14 -28.83 15.09
CA ALA A 200 0.71 -28.85 14.82
C ALA A 200 0.31 -27.94 13.64
N SER A 201 1.12 -26.91 13.34
CA SER A 201 0.94 -26.06 12.15
C SER A 201 1.28 -26.76 10.83
N PHE A 202 2.04 -27.87 10.85
CA PHE A 202 2.48 -28.60 9.65
C PHE A 202 1.56 -29.78 9.27
N GLY A 203 0.54 -30.12 10.06
CA GLY A 203 -0.40 -31.20 9.74
C GLY A 203 -1.12 -30.99 8.40
N GLN A 204 -1.17 -32.03 7.55
CA GLN A 204 -1.53 -32.01 6.11
C GLN A 204 -2.92 -31.45 5.74
N ASN A 205 -3.80 -31.12 6.69
CA ASN A 205 -5.19 -30.70 6.44
C ASN A 205 -5.40 -29.17 6.34
N ALA A 206 -4.38 -28.43 5.90
CA ALA A 206 -4.34 -26.97 5.87
C ALA A 206 -5.22 -26.31 4.79
N LYS A 207 -6.54 -26.27 4.97
CA LYS A 207 -7.45 -25.50 4.08
C LYS A 207 -7.25 -23.97 4.12
N SER A 208 -6.42 -23.44 5.02
CA SER A 208 -6.12 -22.00 5.11
C SER A 208 -4.64 -21.74 4.80
N VAL A 209 -4.34 -20.88 3.83
CA VAL A 209 -2.98 -20.48 3.42
C VAL A 209 -2.13 -20.10 4.65
N ARG A 210 -1.16 -20.96 5.01
CA ARG A 210 -0.48 -20.92 6.31
C ARG A 210 0.76 -20.02 6.36
N ARG A 211 1.60 -19.99 5.31
CA ARG A 211 2.86 -19.22 5.22
C ARG A 211 3.22 -18.94 3.76
N VAL A 212 4.16 -18.02 3.55
CA VAL A 212 4.82 -17.72 2.25
C VAL A 212 5.26 -19.01 1.54
N GLU A 213 5.71 -19.98 2.34
CA GLU A 213 6.33 -21.25 1.95
C GLU A 213 5.30 -22.28 1.43
N ASN A 214 4.03 -22.15 1.81
CA ASN A 214 2.95 -23.10 1.46
C ASN A 214 2.09 -22.59 0.30
N ARG A 215 2.66 -21.79 -0.59
CA ARG A 215 1.93 -21.18 -1.72
C ARG A 215 1.87 -22.14 -2.90
N VAL A 216 0.65 -22.43 -3.35
CA VAL A 216 0.35 -23.22 -4.55
C VAL A 216 0.61 -22.42 -5.85
N GLN A 217 0.79 -21.10 -5.76
CA GLN A 217 0.99 -20.23 -6.93
C GLN A 217 2.37 -19.58 -6.95
N VAL A 218 3.15 -19.93 -7.98
CA VAL A 218 4.43 -19.28 -8.33
C VAL A 218 4.17 -17.82 -8.73
N GLY A 219 4.96 -16.88 -8.22
CA GLY A 219 4.91 -15.46 -8.61
C GLY A 219 3.98 -14.57 -7.78
N VAL A 220 3.42 -15.07 -6.68
CA VAL A 220 2.60 -14.27 -5.75
C VAL A 220 3.31 -14.13 -4.41
N GLU A 221 3.44 -12.89 -3.91
CA GLU A 221 4.13 -12.54 -2.67
C GLU A 221 3.23 -11.77 -1.68
N THR A 222 3.52 -11.87 -0.37
CA THR A 222 2.82 -11.06 0.65
C THR A 222 3.20 -9.60 0.49
N SER A 223 2.29 -8.68 0.84
CA SER A 223 2.57 -7.24 0.85
C SER A 223 3.83 -6.86 1.63
N THR A 224 4.18 -7.56 2.71
CA THR A 224 5.40 -7.35 3.50
C THR A 224 6.68 -7.77 2.74
N ALA A 225 6.65 -8.92 2.06
CA ALA A 225 7.78 -9.42 1.28
C ALA A 225 8.05 -8.52 0.06
N ILE A 226 7.00 -8.17 -0.68
CA ILE A 226 7.05 -7.18 -1.78
C ILE A 226 7.59 -5.84 -1.27
N ALA A 227 7.06 -5.31 -0.17
CA ALA A 227 7.54 -4.07 0.43
C ALA A 227 9.04 -4.12 0.71
N ARG A 228 9.54 -5.20 1.31
CA ARG A 228 10.96 -5.37 1.60
C ARG A 228 11.79 -5.47 0.30
N LYS A 229 11.36 -6.28 -0.67
CA LYS A 229 12.05 -6.54 -1.94
C LYS A 229 12.28 -5.25 -2.75
N TYR A 230 11.31 -4.34 -2.74
CA TYR A 230 11.37 -3.08 -3.51
C TYR A 230 11.67 -1.84 -2.67
N GLY A 231 12.02 -1.98 -1.38
CA GLY A 231 12.34 -0.85 -0.50
C GLY A 231 11.18 0.10 -0.24
N LEU A 232 9.95 -0.42 -0.13
CA LEU A 232 8.72 0.34 0.08
C LEU A 232 8.08 0.05 1.44
N CYS A 233 7.26 0.98 1.94
CA CYS A 233 6.46 0.73 3.14
C CYS A 233 5.29 -0.23 2.82
N GLN A 234 5.06 -1.23 3.68
CA GLN A 234 3.93 -2.18 3.57
C GLN A 234 2.57 -1.47 3.45
N ARG A 235 2.39 -0.32 4.13
CA ARG A 235 1.15 0.48 4.06
C ARG A 235 0.90 0.99 2.64
N THR A 236 1.95 1.43 1.94
CA THR A 236 1.89 1.91 0.55
C THR A 236 1.49 0.77 -0.39
N VAL A 237 2.14 -0.38 -0.27
CA VAL A 237 1.83 -1.59 -1.05
C VAL A 237 0.37 -2.01 -0.85
N SER A 238 -0.09 -2.05 0.39
CA SER A 238 -1.46 -2.41 0.74
C SER A 238 -2.50 -1.37 0.29
N ALA A 239 -2.12 -0.09 0.22
CA ALA A 239 -2.98 0.97 -0.31
C ALA A 239 -3.12 0.86 -1.83
N MET A 240 -2.05 0.55 -2.56
CA MET A 240 -2.09 0.34 -4.01
C MET A 240 -2.97 -0.85 -4.40
N ALA A 241 -2.85 -1.95 -3.67
CA ALA A 241 -3.69 -3.13 -3.87
C ALA A 241 -5.18 -2.85 -3.56
N ARG A 242 -5.48 -2.15 -2.45
CA ARG A 242 -6.86 -1.74 -2.14
C ARG A 242 -7.46 -0.76 -3.16
N ALA A 243 -6.63 0.04 -3.81
CA ALA A 243 -7.04 0.94 -4.88
C ALA A 243 -7.23 0.23 -6.24
N GLY A 244 -7.12 -1.11 -6.30
CA GLY A 244 -7.26 -1.88 -7.54
C GLY A 244 -6.09 -1.70 -8.51
N LYS A 245 -4.95 -1.15 -8.07
CA LYS A 245 -3.78 -0.91 -8.92
C LYS A 245 -2.85 -2.12 -9.04
N LEU A 246 -3.06 -3.15 -8.22
CA LEU A 246 -2.26 -4.35 -8.19
C LEU A 246 -3.19 -5.56 -8.29
N ASN A 247 -2.75 -6.60 -8.98
CA ASN A 247 -3.42 -7.90 -8.95
C ASN A 247 -3.18 -8.51 -7.58
N ALA A 248 -4.12 -8.27 -6.66
CA ALA A 248 -4.03 -8.71 -5.28
C ALA A 248 -5.10 -9.75 -4.98
N ILE A 249 -4.67 -10.88 -4.44
CA ILE A 249 -5.54 -11.95 -3.95
C ILE A 249 -5.77 -11.68 -2.46
N SER A 250 -7.02 -11.45 -2.09
CA SER A 250 -7.45 -11.32 -0.71
C SER A 250 -8.59 -12.30 -0.43
N LEU A 251 -8.64 -12.85 0.77
CA LEU A 251 -9.77 -13.66 1.20
C LEU A 251 -10.92 -12.72 1.59
N SER A 252 -12.01 -12.76 0.83
CA SER A 252 -13.18 -11.91 1.04
C SER A 252 -13.82 -12.16 2.41
N GLY A 253 -14.21 -11.09 3.10
CA GLY A 253 -14.85 -11.18 4.43
C GLY A 253 -13.89 -11.09 5.61
N PHE A 254 -12.60 -10.84 5.35
CA PHE A 254 -11.58 -10.90 6.38
C PHE A 254 -10.66 -9.67 6.38
N ARG A 255 -10.72 -8.86 7.44
CA ARG A 255 -9.94 -7.61 7.55
C ARG A 255 -8.43 -7.82 7.74
N ALA A 256 -8.02 -8.92 8.35
CA ALA A 256 -6.62 -9.19 8.73
C ALA A 256 -5.93 -10.23 7.82
N ALA A 257 -6.54 -10.60 6.70
CA ALA A 257 -5.97 -11.58 5.79
C ALA A 257 -4.64 -11.06 5.21
N PRO A 258 -3.59 -11.90 5.10
CA PRO A 258 -2.41 -11.51 4.36
C PRO A 258 -2.81 -11.21 2.91
N LEU A 259 -2.48 -9.99 2.47
CA LEU A 259 -2.70 -9.56 1.10
C LEU A 259 -1.60 -10.16 0.23
N LEU A 260 -1.97 -11.05 -0.68
CA LEU A 260 -1.08 -11.63 -1.65
C LEU A 260 -1.12 -10.79 -2.93
N ILE A 261 0.04 -10.52 -3.52
CA ILE A 261 0.23 -9.60 -4.63
C ILE A 261 1.05 -10.32 -5.69
N GLU A 262 0.56 -10.32 -6.93
CA GLU A 262 1.31 -10.82 -8.07
C GLU A 262 2.52 -9.92 -8.32
N GLU A 263 3.72 -10.48 -8.26
CA GLU A 263 4.97 -9.73 -8.34
C GLU A 263 5.09 -8.97 -9.68
N LYS A 264 4.71 -9.60 -10.79
CA LYS A 264 4.73 -8.97 -12.12
C LYS A 264 3.88 -7.70 -12.18
N SER A 265 2.67 -7.75 -11.62
CA SER A 265 1.79 -6.58 -11.55
C SER A 265 2.43 -5.45 -10.73
N PHE A 266 3.15 -5.81 -9.67
CA PHE A 266 3.84 -4.86 -8.81
C PHE A 266 5.06 -4.23 -9.48
N GLN A 267 5.88 -5.03 -10.18
CA GLN A 267 7.02 -4.56 -10.95
C GLN A 267 6.58 -3.48 -11.95
N GLN A 268 5.49 -3.71 -12.69
CA GLN A 268 4.95 -2.74 -13.63
C GLN A 268 4.59 -1.41 -12.97
N VAL A 269 3.91 -1.45 -11.81
CA VAL A 269 3.52 -0.22 -11.09
C VAL A 269 4.74 0.52 -10.52
N VAL A 270 5.69 -0.19 -9.92
CA VAL A 270 6.94 0.42 -9.41
C VAL A 270 7.73 1.05 -10.54
N PHE A 271 7.79 0.34 -11.66
CA PHE A 271 8.45 0.80 -12.87
C PHE A 271 7.82 2.09 -13.42
N GLU A 272 6.50 2.12 -13.59
CA GLU A 272 5.79 3.32 -14.02
C GLU A 272 5.99 4.50 -13.07
N ARG A 273 6.02 4.22 -11.76
CA ARG A 273 6.27 5.25 -10.75
C ARG A 273 7.68 5.80 -10.82
N ARG A 274 8.70 4.93 -10.99
CA ARG A 274 10.10 5.32 -11.20
C ARG A 274 10.26 6.15 -12.46
N LEU A 275 9.59 5.79 -13.54
CA LEU A 275 9.58 6.59 -14.77
C LEU A 275 8.96 7.97 -14.52
N ARG A 276 7.80 8.04 -13.84
CA ARG A 276 7.12 9.32 -13.54
C ARG A 276 7.93 10.26 -12.65
N SER A 277 8.59 9.73 -11.62
CA SER A 277 9.44 10.53 -10.73
C SER A 277 10.65 11.10 -11.48
N ASN A 278 11.15 10.37 -12.48
CA ASN A 278 12.37 10.70 -13.19
C ASN A 278 12.15 11.25 -14.60
N ALA A 279 10.91 11.42 -15.06
CA ALA A 279 10.63 11.87 -16.42
C ALA A 279 11.28 13.22 -16.75
N THR A 280 11.52 14.09 -15.77
CA THR A 280 12.28 15.34 -15.98
C THR A 280 13.75 15.09 -16.39
N GLN A 281 14.36 14.04 -15.82
CA GLN A 281 15.74 13.64 -16.14
C GLN A 281 15.85 13.02 -17.54
N ILE A 282 14.77 12.44 -18.06
CA ILE A 282 14.69 11.97 -19.46
C ILE A 282 14.37 13.15 -20.40
N ALA A 283 13.44 14.01 -20.00
CA ALA A 283 12.94 15.12 -20.81
C ALA A 283 14.01 16.18 -21.11
N LYS A 284 14.84 16.54 -20.12
CA LYS A 284 15.82 17.63 -20.26
C LYS A 284 16.93 17.32 -21.29
N PRO A 285 17.62 16.16 -21.26
CA PRO A 285 18.61 15.82 -22.28
C PRO A 285 18.01 15.71 -23.68
N LEU A 286 16.78 15.19 -23.78
CA LEU A 286 16.10 15.06 -25.06
C LEU A 286 15.54 16.38 -25.59
N GLY A 287 15.25 17.36 -24.72
CA GLY A 287 14.68 18.66 -25.10
C GLY A 287 13.18 18.59 -25.40
N ILE A 288 12.46 17.67 -24.77
CA ILE A 288 11.03 17.40 -25.00
C ILE A 288 10.18 17.65 -23.75
N PRO A 289 8.85 17.78 -23.87
CA PRO A 289 7.96 17.85 -22.71
C PRO A 289 8.04 16.59 -21.82
N LYS A 290 7.84 16.76 -20.51
CA LYS A 290 7.92 15.67 -19.52
C LYS A 290 6.94 14.52 -19.81
N ALA A 291 5.71 14.84 -20.20
CA ALA A 291 4.69 13.85 -20.53
C ALA A 291 5.08 13.04 -21.78
N SER A 292 5.61 13.72 -22.81
CA SER A 292 6.18 13.08 -24.00
C SER A 292 7.35 12.16 -23.68
N ALA A 293 8.26 12.58 -22.78
CA ALA A 293 9.36 11.74 -22.33
C ALA A 293 8.87 10.47 -21.62
N LEU A 294 7.78 10.55 -20.85
CA LEU A 294 7.18 9.39 -20.20
C LEU A 294 6.57 8.42 -21.23
N ARG A 295 5.87 8.93 -22.24
CA ARG A 295 5.32 8.12 -23.33
C ARG A 295 6.41 7.46 -24.16
N LEU A 296 7.47 8.19 -24.49
CA LEU A 296 8.63 7.65 -25.20
C LEU A 296 9.35 6.58 -24.40
N ALA A 297 9.54 6.79 -23.09
CA ALA A 297 10.06 5.75 -22.23
C ALA A 297 9.19 4.49 -22.35
N LYS A 298 7.88 4.59 -22.11
CA LYS A 298 6.95 3.46 -22.27
C LYS A 298 7.07 2.77 -23.64
N PHE A 299 7.25 3.53 -24.72
CA PHE A 299 7.46 2.98 -26.07
C PHE A 299 8.76 2.16 -26.17
N VAL A 300 9.88 2.68 -25.65
CA VAL A 300 11.19 1.97 -25.62
C VAL A 300 11.05 0.63 -24.90
N PHE A 301 10.39 0.61 -23.75
CA PHE A 301 10.19 -0.63 -22.97
C PHE A 301 9.20 -1.59 -23.61
N SER A 302 8.09 -1.10 -24.14
CA SER A 302 7.08 -1.95 -24.80
C SER A 302 7.63 -2.61 -26.07
N SER A 303 8.65 -2.00 -26.67
CA SER A 303 9.37 -2.53 -27.83
C SER A 303 10.51 -3.48 -27.45
N ASN A 304 10.64 -3.85 -26.17
CA ASN A 304 11.73 -4.67 -25.61
C ASN A 304 13.14 -4.12 -25.89
N LEU A 305 13.28 -2.82 -26.13
CA LEU A 305 14.59 -2.19 -26.36
C LEU A 305 15.37 -1.99 -25.06
N LEU A 306 14.69 -2.03 -23.91
CA LEU A 306 15.30 -1.93 -22.59
C LEU A 306 14.54 -2.79 -21.57
N SER A 307 15.27 -3.37 -20.61
CA SER A 307 14.67 -4.14 -19.51
C SER A 307 14.26 -3.21 -18.37
N PRO A 308 13.13 -3.45 -17.68
CA PRO A 308 12.75 -2.69 -16.49
C PRO A 308 13.74 -2.84 -15.32
N ASP A 309 14.56 -3.89 -15.33
CA ASP A 309 15.59 -4.17 -14.32
C ASP A 309 16.95 -3.54 -14.65
N THR A 310 17.05 -2.77 -15.73
CA THR A 310 18.31 -2.15 -16.16
C THR A 310 18.84 -1.17 -15.10
N PRO A 311 20.10 -1.33 -14.62
CA PRO A 311 20.78 -0.33 -13.80
C PRO A 311 20.78 1.03 -14.51
N ASP A 312 20.57 2.12 -13.78
CA ASP A 312 20.54 3.48 -14.37
C ASP A 312 19.56 3.64 -15.53
N LEU A 313 18.38 3.01 -15.40
CA LEU A 313 17.25 3.00 -16.32
C LEU A 313 17.06 4.30 -17.14
N ILE A 314 17.22 5.44 -16.48
CA ILE A 314 17.04 6.78 -17.05
C ILE A 314 18.11 7.06 -18.10
N GLN A 315 19.38 6.86 -17.74
CA GLN A 315 20.51 7.10 -18.62
C GLN A 315 20.46 6.16 -19.81
N SER A 316 20.17 4.88 -19.58
CA SER A 316 20.01 3.91 -20.66
C SER A 316 18.84 4.26 -21.59
N CYS A 317 17.71 4.74 -21.06
CA CYS A 317 16.59 5.19 -21.89
C CYS A 317 16.96 6.39 -22.77
N VAL A 318 17.68 7.38 -22.23
CA VAL A 318 18.16 8.54 -23.02
C VAL A 318 19.13 8.06 -24.10
N SER A 319 20.10 7.22 -23.75
CA SER A 319 21.09 6.70 -24.70
C SER A 319 20.45 5.90 -25.83
N VAL A 320 19.47 5.04 -25.55
CA VAL A 320 18.73 4.30 -26.60
C VAL A 320 18.02 5.25 -27.54
N LEU A 321 17.34 6.27 -27.02
CA LEU A 321 16.64 7.27 -27.83
C LEU A 321 17.62 8.09 -28.68
N GLU A 322 18.77 8.48 -28.14
CA GLU A 322 19.81 9.15 -28.90
C GLU A 322 20.42 8.26 -30.00
N SER A 323 20.65 6.97 -29.72
CA SER A 323 21.12 6.01 -30.72
C SER A 323 20.12 5.81 -31.86
N ILE A 324 18.81 5.82 -31.59
CA ILE A 324 17.78 5.78 -32.63
C ILE A 324 17.89 6.99 -33.57
N VAL A 325 18.08 8.18 -33.01
CA VAL A 325 18.22 9.42 -33.80
C VAL A 325 19.53 9.41 -34.59
N GLN A 326 20.62 8.96 -33.97
CA GLN A 326 21.94 8.85 -34.61
C GLN A 326 21.88 7.90 -35.82
N ALA A 327 21.30 6.71 -35.66
CA ALA A 327 21.13 5.76 -36.74
C ALA A 327 20.28 6.33 -37.90
N ALA A 328 19.20 7.04 -37.58
CA ALA A 328 18.37 7.71 -38.58
C ALA A 328 19.13 8.82 -39.33
N ALA A 329 20.04 9.52 -38.66
CA ALA A 329 20.87 10.57 -39.26
C ALA A 329 21.96 9.99 -40.18
N GLU A 330 22.58 8.87 -39.79
CA GLU A 330 23.58 8.16 -40.61
C GLU A 330 22.98 7.57 -41.88
N PHE A 331 21.70 7.18 -41.84
CA PHE A 331 20.98 6.67 -43.00
C PHE A 331 20.57 7.78 -43.99
N ALA A 332 20.45 9.03 -43.52
CA ALA A 332 19.97 10.13 -44.34
C ALA A 332 21.07 10.65 -45.30
N THR A 333 20.66 11.00 -46.54
CA THR A 333 21.56 11.71 -47.46
C THR A 333 21.89 13.09 -46.90
N PRO A 334 23.17 13.47 -46.74
CA PRO A 334 23.56 14.75 -46.15
C PRO A 334 22.92 15.94 -46.87
N PHE A 335 22.40 16.90 -46.11
CA PHE A 335 21.89 18.16 -46.65
C PHE A 335 22.40 19.35 -45.84
N SER A 336 22.73 20.44 -46.53
CA SER A 336 23.09 21.71 -45.91
C SER A 336 21.83 22.56 -45.67
N GLY A 337 21.78 23.30 -44.56
CA GLY A 337 20.73 24.28 -44.31
C GLY A 337 19.41 23.74 -43.73
N GLY A 338 19.41 22.56 -43.11
CA GLY A 338 18.22 21.96 -42.52
C GLY A 338 17.49 22.81 -41.47
N ILE A 339 16.17 22.60 -41.35
CA ILE A 339 15.29 23.31 -40.43
C ILE A 339 15.39 22.66 -39.04
N PRO A 340 15.62 23.41 -37.95
CA PRO A 340 15.55 22.84 -36.59
C PRO A 340 14.23 22.09 -36.37
N LEU A 341 14.31 20.85 -35.86
CA LEU A 341 13.12 20.00 -35.67
C LEU A 341 12.06 20.71 -34.83
N LYS A 342 12.48 21.41 -33.76
CA LYS A 342 11.58 22.17 -32.90
C LYS A 342 10.79 23.22 -33.69
N ASP A 343 11.46 23.97 -34.56
CA ASP A 343 10.81 24.98 -35.38
C ASP A 343 9.90 24.35 -36.44
N ALA A 344 10.34 23.23 -37.02
CA ALA A 344 9.56 22.49 -37.99
C ALA A 344 8.26 21.93 -37.40
N LEU A 345 8.30 21.39 -36.17
CA LEU A 345 7.11 20.91 -35.47
C LEU A 345 6.08 22.00 -35.19
N ILE A 346 6.55 23.20 -34.86
CA ILE A 346 5.70 24.37 -34.63
C ILE A 346 5.05 24.80 -35.95
N ALA A 347 5.81 24.78 -37.03
CA ALA A 347 5.34 25.17 -38.36
C ALA A 347 4.28 24.21 -38.92
N VAL A 348 4.48 22.90 -38.74
CA VAL A 348 3.55 21.87 -39.22
C VAL A 348 2.26 21.84 -38.40
N CYS A 349 2.30 22.32 -37.15
CA CYS A 349 1.20 22.26 -36.17
C CYS A 349 0.40 20.96 -36.25
N TYR A 350 1.08 19.91 -35.81
CA TYR A 350 0.67 18.52 -35.91
C TYR A 350 -0.83 18.29 -35.61
N PRO A 351 -1.56 17.61 -36.52
CA PRO A 351 -3.02 17.55 -36.46
C PRO A 351 -3.59 16.80 -35.24
N THR A 352 -2.88 15.81 -34.69
CA THR A 352 -3.36 15.00 -33.56
C THR A 352 -2.32 14.85 -32.45
N GLY A 353 -2.60 15.33 -31.24
CA GLY A 353 -1.83 14.99 -30.04
C GLY A 353 -0.31 15.20 -30.08
N ASP A 354 0.40 14.38 -29.31
CA ASP A 354 1.85 14.46 -29.07
C ASP A 354 2.67 13.84 -30.22
N PRO A 355 3.45 14.64 -30.98
CA PRO A 355 4.18 14.13 -32.14
C PRO A 355 5.41 13.29 -31.75
N TRP A 356 5.89 13.36 -30.51
CA TRP A 356 7.22 12.84 -30.17
C TRP A 356 7.31 11.31 -30.32
N CYS A 357 6.28 10.55 -29.96
CA CYS A 357 6.29 9.09 -30.16
C CYS A 357 6.35 8.73 -31.65
N SER A 358 5.53 9.37 -32.48
CA SER A 358 5.54 9.17 -33.93
C SER A 358 6.89 9.58 -34.53
N LEU A 359 7.50 10.67 -34.08
CA LEU A 359 8.83 11.07 -34.54
C LEU A 359 9.89 10.01 -34.29
N PHE A 360 10.01 9.53 -33.05
CA PHE A 360 11.00 8.50 -32.72
C PHE A 360 10.71 7.16 -33.38
N GLN A 361 9.43 6.83 -33.60
CA GLN A 361 9.07 5.68 -34.44
C GLN A 361 9.51 5.89 -35.90
N GLY A 362 9.32 7.09 -36.44
CA GLY A 362 9.77 7.47 -37.78
C GLY A 362 11.29 7.39 -37.92
N PHE A 363 12.04 7.82 -36.90
CA PHE A 363 13.49 7.68 -36.82
C PHE A 363 13.90 6.21 -36.78
N ALA A 364 13.32 5.42 -35.89
CA ALA A 364 13.62 3.99 -35.76
C ALA A 364 13.33 3.19 -37.04
N LEU A 365 12.35 3.62 -37.83
CA LEU A 365 11.98 3.00 -39.11
C LEU A 365 12.69 3.62 -40.32
N ASN A 366 13.60 4.58 -40.12
CA ASN A 366 14.28 5.33 -41.19
C ASN A 366 13.31 6.00 -42.18
N LYS A 367 12.10 6.36 -41.73
CA LYS A 367 11.05 7.02 -42.55
C LYS A 367 11.09 8.54 -42.47
N LEU A 368 11.90 9.10 -41.58
CA LEU A 368 12.05 10.53 -41.40
C LEU A 368 13.53 10.90 -41.50
N PRO A 369 14.00 11.35 -42.68
CA PRO A 369 15.42 11.69 -42.87
C PRO A 369 15.77 12.93 -42.05
N VAL A 370 16.84 12.81 -41.26
CA VAL A 370 17.32 13.88 -40.38
C VAL A 370 18.83 14.05 -40.51
N VAL A 371 19.33 15.22 -40.12
CA VAL A 371 20.76 15.46 -39.92
C VAL A 371 20.96 15.93 -38.49
N LEU A 372 22.01 15.43 -37.85
CA LEU A 372 22.43 15.90 -36.53
C LEU A 372 23.53 16.95 -36.69
N VAL A 373 23.34 18.08 -36.01
CA VAL A 373 24.36 19.12 -35.88
C VAL A 373 25.12 18.91 -34.57
N GLU A 374 26.44 19.00 -34.62
CA GLU A 374 27.29 18.90 -33.42
C GLU A 374 27.00 20.04 -32.44
N GLY A 375 27.08 19.75 -31.15
CA GLY A 375 26.92 20.73 -30.08
C GLY A 375 26.49 20.11 -28.75
N GLU A 376 26.56 20.90 -27.68
CA GLU A 376 26.23 20.48 -26.31
C GLU A 376 24.73 20.68 -25.95
N THR A 377 23.90 20.99 -26.94
CA THR A 377 22.46 21.23 -26.72
C THR A 377 21.67 19.92 -26.65
N SER A 378 20.43 19.98 -26.17
CA SER A 378 19.54 18.81 -26.10
C SER A 378 19.39 18.11 -27.44
N CYS A 379 19.21 16.78 -27.43
CA CYS A 379 19.12 15.93 -28.62
C CYS A 379 18.24 16.54 -29.72
N THR A 380 17.00 16.93 -29.40
CA THR A 380 16.06 17.47 -30.40
C THR A 380 16.44 18.84 -30.97
N SER A 381 17.26 19.63 -30.27
CA SER A 381 17.78 20.90 -30.79
C SER A 381 18.90 20.70 -31.82
N ARG A 382 19.56 19.54 -31.78
CA ARG A 382 20.57 19.12 -32.75
C ARG A 382 19.98 18.54 -34.03
N ILE A 383 18.73 18.08 -33.98
CA ILE A 383 18.05 17.48 -35.13
C ILE A 383 17.61 18.56 -36.11
N ARG A 384 17.98 18.38 -37.38
CA ARG A 384 17.50 19.15 -38.51
C ARG A 384 16.72 18.26 -39.46
N VAL A 385 15.59 18.77 -39.96
CA VAL A 385 14.78 18.13 -41.00
C VAL A 385 15.02 18.82 -42.34
N ARG A 386 14.89 18.08 -43.44
CA ARG A 386 15.13 18.58 -44.80
C ARG A 386 14.07 19.59 -45.23
N SER A 387 12.80 19.21 -45.09
CA SER A 387 11.67 20.05 -45.47
C SER A 387 10.50 19.87 -44.50
N LEU A 388 9.62 20.88 -44.43
CA LEU A 388 8.38 20.78 -43.65
C LEU A 388 7.43 19.73 -44.25
N ARG A 389 7.44 19.58 -45.58
CA ARG A 389 6.60 18.63 -46.29
C ARG A 389 6.95 17.18 -45.93
N ASP A 390 8.23 16.82 -45.98
CA ASP A 390 8.68 15.47 -45.62
C ASP A 390 8.29 15.15 -44.17
N LEU A 391 8.44 16.13 -43.27
CA LEU A 391 8.02 15.98 -41.88
C LEU A 391 6.52 15.70 -41.80
N THR A 392 5.67 16.53 -42.42
CA THR A 392 4.21 16.35 -42.42
C THR A 392 3.78 15.01 -43.02
N ASP A 393 4.37 14.62 -44.15
CA ASP A 393 4.03 13.38 -44.87
C ASP A 393 4.39 12.15 -44.02
N SER A 394 5.61 12.11 -43.47
CA SER A 394 6.04 11.03 -42.57
C SER A 394 5.19 10.96 -41.31
N LEU A 395 4.81 12.10 -40.77
CA LEU A 395 4.02 12.20 -39.56
C LEU A 395 2.55 11.82 -39.75
N SER A 396 1.99 12.08 -40.92
CA SER A 396 0.63 11.68 -41.29
C SER A 396 0.53 10.19 -41.59
N ALA A 397 1.60 9.59 -42.12
CA ALA A 397 1.67 8.15 -42.39
C ALA A 397 1.79 7.30 -41.11
N LEU A 398 2.23 7.89 -39.99
CA LEU A 398 2.39 7.22 -38.71
C LEU A 398 1.10 7.37 -37.89
N GLN A 399 0.25 6.34 -37.91
CA GLN A 399 -0.94 6.29 -37.06
C GLN A 399 -0.56 6.46 -35.59
N GLN A 400 -1.08 7.49 -34.95
CA GLN A 400 -0.97 7.62 -33.51
C GLN A 400 -1.91 6.64 -32.83
N LYS A 401 -1.38 5.92 -31.83
CA LYS A 401 -2.23 5.48 -30.73
C LYS A 401 -2.43 6.69 -29.83
N ASP A 402 -3.68 7.11 -29.67
CA ASP A 402 -4.05 8.14 -28.71
C ASP A 402 -3.47 7.77 -27.34
N GLY A 403 -2.52 8.58 -26.88
CA GLY A 403 -2.01 8.48 -25.52
C GLY A 403 -3.06 8.99 -24.53
N GLU A 404 -2.98 8.57 -23.28
CA GLU A 404 -3.79 9.16 -22.21
C GLU A 404 -3.57 10.68 -22.18
N ASP A 405 -4.66 11.44 -22.31
CA ASP A 405 -4.66 12.90 -22.28
C ASP A 405 -4.50 13.37 -20.82
N GLU A 406 -3.25 13.51 -20.38
CA GLU A 406 -2.89 13.92 -19.03
C GLU A 406 -3.09 15.44 -18.84
N PHE A 407 -3.36 15.86 -17.60
CA PHE A 407 -3.37 17.28 -17.24
C PHE A 407 -1.97 17.87 -17.40
N SER A 408 -1.90 19.01 -18.07
CA SER A 408 -0.64 19.72 -18.27
C SER A 408 -0.57 20.96 -17.38
N ASN A 409 0.64 21.43 -17.12
CA ASN A 409 0.86 22.68 -16.40
C ASN A 409 1.31 23.80 -17.35
N ILE A 410 1.25 25.04 -16.87
CA ILE A 410 1.58 26.24 -17.67
C ILE A 410 3.00 26.17 -18.25
N VAL A 411 3.96 25.61 -17.50
CA VAL A 411 5.36 25.49 -17.96
C VAL A 411 5.46 24.50 -19.13
N GLN A 412 4.78 23.36 -19.06
CA GLN A 412 4.73 22.40 -20.15
C GLN A 412 4.03 22.97 -21.39
N ALA A 413 2.89 23.62 -21.21
CA ALA A 413 2.21 24.32 -22.30
C ALA A 413 3.11 25.35 -22.97
N ALA A 414 3.89 26.10 -22.20
CA ALA A 414 4.83 27.09 -22.73
C ALA A 414 5.92 26.45 -23.61
N ILE A 415 6.42 25.27 -23.23
CA ILE A 415 7.40 24.50 -24.02
C ILE A 415 6.77 24.04 -25.35
N VAL A 416 5.55 23.48 -25.30
CA VAL A 416 4.84 22.97 -26.50
C VAL A 416 4.47 24.10 -27.45
N LEU A 417 3.96 25.21 -26.92
CA LEU A 417 3.60 26.42 -27.69
C LEU A 417 4.83 27.26 -28.09
N ASN A 418 6.04 26.83 -27.72
CA ASN A 418 7.30 27.54 -27.90
C ASN A 418 7.22 29.04 -27.53
N THR A 419 6.70 29.31 -26.34
CA THR A 419 6.37 30.66 -25.88
C THR A 419 6.73 30.81 -24.41
N HIS A 420 6.61 32.03 -23.87
CA HIS A 420 6.81 32.25 -22.44
C HIS A 420 5.55 31.85 -21.65
N TYR A 421 5.69 31.38 -20.40
CA TYR A 421 4.54 30.93 -19.59
C TYR A 421 3.46 32.02 -19.40
N ASN A 422 3.85 33.29 -19.41
CA ASN A 422 2.91 34.42 -19.37
C ASN A 422 2.02 34.53 -20.61
N ASN A 423 2.49 34.08 -21.76
CA ASN A 423 1.68 34.03 -22.98
C ASN A 423 0.62 32.92 -22.88
N VAL A 424 0.92 31.80 -22.21
CA VAL A 424 -0.06 30.74 -21.91
C VAL A 424 -1.16 31.26 -20.98
N LEU A 425 -0.80 32.02 -19.93
CA LEU A 425 -1.80 32.70 -19.09
C LEU A 425 -2.64 33.69 -19.90
N GLY A 426 -2.06 34.35 -20.90
CA GLY A 426 -2.78 35.18 -21.87
C GLY A 426 -3.83 34.38 -22.65
N LEU A 427 -3.47 33.20 -23.17
CA LEU A 427 -4.42 32.31 -23.85
C LEU A 427 -5.58 31.88 -22.93
N GLN A 428 -5.31 31.68 -21.64
CA GLN A 428 -6.38 31.38 -20.67
C GLN A 428 -7.35 32.55 -20.47
N ARG A 429 -6.84 33.79 -20.42
CA ARG A 429 -7.68 34.99 -20.29
C ARG A 429 -8.53 35.24 -21.54
N LEU A 430 -8.03 34.85 -22.70
CA LEU A 430 -8.74 34.94 -23.97
C LEU A 430 -9.75 33.80 -24.19
N GLY A 431 -9.82 32.83 -23.28
CA GLY A 431 -10.69 31.66 -23.42
C GLY A 431 -10.23 30.67 -24.49
N ILE A 432 -9.00 30.80 -25.00
CA ILE A 432 -8.42 29.87 -25.99
C ILE A 432 -7.94 28.60 -25.30
N LEU A 433 -7.41 28.73 -24.08
CA LEU A 433 -7.10 27.59 -23.20
C LEU A 433 -8.01 27.62 -21.97
N PRO A 434 -8.57 26.48 -21.52
CA PRO A 434 -9.32 26.43 -20.27
C PRO A 434 -8.41 26.67 -19.06
N LYS A 435 -8.98 27.01 -17.89
CA LYS A 435 -8.20 27.23 -16.65
C LYS A 435 -7.43 25.97 -16.21
N GLN A 436 -8.05 24.82 -16.38
CA GLN A 436 -7.42 23.51 -16.28
C GLN A 436 -7.46 22.92 -17.68
N PHE A 437 -6.29 22.74 -18.28
CA PHE A 437 -6.17 22.22 -19.63
C PHE A 437 -5.42 20.89 -19.63
N ARG A 438 -5.76 20.07 -20.61
CA ARG A 438 -5.06 18.83 -20.95
C ARG A 438 -4.09 19.10 -22.10
N GLU A 439 -3.32 18.09 -22.49
CA GLU A 439 -2.41 18.24 -23.63
C GLU A 439 -3.16 18.45 -24.94
N SER A 440 -4.29 17.76 -25.13
CA SER A 440 -5.15 17.93 -26.29
C SER A 440 -5.59 19.40 -26.50
N ASP A 441 -5.89 20.11 -25.41
CA ASP A 441 -6.23 21.53 -25.42
C ASP A 441 -5.04 22.40 -25.87
N ILE A 442 -3.82 22.06 -25.43
CA ILE A 442 -2.59 22.77 -25.84
C ILE A 442 -2.38 22.61 -27.35
N TYR A 443 -2.47 21.39 -27.86
CA TYR A 443 -2.33 21.13 -29.30
C TYR A 443 -3.47 21.77 -30.11
N ALA A 444 -4.69 21.83 -29.56
CA ALA A 444 -5.78 22.59 -30.16
C ALA A 444 -5.47 24.09 -30.24
N ALA A 445 -4.96 24.67 -29.15
CA ALA A 445 -4.50 26.05 -29.14
C ALA A 445 -3.36 26.28 -30.16
N CYS A 446 -2.39 25.35 -30.29
CA CYS A 446 -1.35 25.42 -31.31
C CYS A 446 -1.95 25.55 -32.73
N ARG A 447 -3.05 24.84 -33.03
CA ARG A 447 -3.71 24.92 -34.34
C ARG A 447 -4.48 26.23 -34.55
N MET A 448 -4.97 26.84 -33.48
CA MET A 448 -5.77 28.06 -33.56
C MET A 448 -4.93 29.32 -33.65
N VAL A 449 -3.80 29.37 -32.95
CA VAL A 449 -3.01 30.59 -32.80
C VAL A 449 -1.52 30.41 -33.12
N ALA A 450 -0.90 31.50 -33.55
CA ALA A 450 0.53 31.63 -33.73
C ALA A 450 1.04 32.87 -32.98
N PHE A 451 2.22 32.79 -32.37
CA PHE A 451 2.83 33.94 -31.68
C PHE A 451 3.76 34.71 -32.63
N SER A 452 3.95 36.02 -32.38
CA SER A 452 4.83 36.84 -33.23
C SER A 452 6.21 36.22 -33.58
N PRO A 453 6.97 35.59 -32.66
CA PRO A 453 8.25 34.96 -33.01
C PRO A 453 8.11 33.85 -34.04
N GLU A 454 7.06 33.04 -33.93
CA GLU A 454 6.74 32.00 -34.90
C GLU A 454 6.38 32.61 -36.25
N VAL A 455 5.52 33.63 -36.28
CA VAL A 455 5.12 34.31 -37.54
C VAL A 455 6.34 34.91 -38.24
N ILE A 456 7.20 35.62 -37.51
CA ILE A 456 8.45 36.21 -38.04
C ILE A 456 9.34 35.11 -38.63
N TRP A 457 9.52 34.01 -37.89
CA TRP A 457 10.34 32.90 -38.34
C TRP A 457 9.76 32.28 -39.61
N ARG A 458 8.43 32.06 -39.70
CA ARG A 458 7.79 31.49 -40.89
C ARG A 458 7.89 32.40 -42.11
N LEU A 459 7.65 33.71 -41.94
CA LEU A 459 7.82 34.70 -43.01
C LEU A 459 9.27 34.72 -43.53
N SER A 460 10.26 34.60 -42.64
CA SER A 460 11.67 34.59 -43.05
C SER A 460 12.03 33.40 -43.95
N ARG A 461 11.29 32.29 -43.86
CA ARG A 461 11.51 31.08 -44.69
C ARG A 461 11.01 31.22 -46.11
N ILE A 462 10.08 32.14 -46.36
CA ILE A 462 9.62 32.51 -47.71
C ILE A 462 10.30 33.80 -48.21
N GLY A 463 11.41 34.20 -47.60
CA GLY A 463 12.18 35.38 -47.99
C GLY A 463 11.64 36.72 -47.47
N ILE A 464 10.59 36.71 -46.64
CA ILE A 464 10.01 37.93 -46.06
C ILE A 464 10.67 38.20 -44.71
N HIS A 465 11.60 39.15 -44.69
CA HIS A 465 12.31 39.54 -43.47
C HIS A 465 11.58 40.66 -42.73
N VAL A 466 10.91 40.29 -41.63
CA VAL A 466 10.28 41.23 -40.69
C VAL A 466 10.94 41.13 -39.32
N VAL A 467 10.94 42.22 -38.57
CA VAL A 467 11.40 42.27 -37.18
C VAL A 467 10.20 42.50 -36.25
N PRO A 468 10.31 42.26 -34.93
CA PRO A 468 9.16 42.41 -34.01
C PRO A 468 8.43 43.76 -34.11
N THR A 469 9.15 44.86 -34.36
CA THR A 469 8.59 46.21 -34.50
C THR A 469 7.87 46.43 -35.83
N THR A 470 8.29 45.76 -36.91
CA THR A 470 7.70 45.90 -38.26
C THR A 470 6.67 44.83 -38.59
N LEU A 471 6.57 43.76 -37.79
CA LEU A 471 5.58 42.70 -38.01
C LEU A 471 4.15 43.25 -38.02
N THR A 472 3.77 44.13 -37.10
CA THR A 472 2.37 44.61 -37.06
C THR A 472 2.00 45.48 -38.24
N PRO A 473 2.78 46.53 -38.60
CA PRO A 473 2.51 47.28 -39.82
C PRO A 473 2.45 46.39 -41.07
N PHE A 474 3.35 45.40 -41.17
CA PHE A 474 3.35 44.45 -42.28
C PHE A 474 2.06 43.63 -42.34
N MET A 475 1.66 43.01 -41.22
CA MET A 475 0.44 42.19 -41.16
C MET A 475 -0.83 43.02 -41.40
N ALA A 476 -0.90 44.25 -40.87
CA ALA A 476 -2.00 45.17 -41.13
C ALA A 476 -2.10 45.54 -42.62
N GLY A 477 -0.96 45.70 -43.31
CA GLY A 477 -0.91 45.89 -44.76
C GLY A 477 -1.45 44.69 -45.57
N GLN A 478 -1.48 43.50 -44.97
CA GLN A 478 -2.11 42.30 -45.52
C GLN A 478 -3.58 42.12 -45.07
N GLY A 479 -4.15 43.09 -44.35
CA GLY A 479 -5.50 43.00 -43.79
C GLY A 479 -5.64 41.99 -42.64
N ILE A 480 -4.53 41.64 -41.98
CA ILE A 480 -4.51 40.69 -40.86
C ILE A 480 -4.29 41.46 -39.56
N GLU A 481 -5.29 41.45 -38.69
CA GLU A 481 -5.23 42.02 -37.34
C GLU A 481 -4.81 40.97 -36.31
N PRO A 482 -4.05 41.33 -35.26
CA PRO A 482 -3.74 40.41 -34.18
C PRO A 482 -5.02 40.05 -33.42
N LEU A 483 -5.17 38.77 -33.08
CA LEU A 483 -6.28 38.27 -32.25
C LEU A 483 -6.26 38.91 -30.85
N ALA A 484 -5.06 39.07 -30.30
CA ALA A 484 -4.84 39.70 -29.01
C ALA A 484 -3.38 40.13 -28.82
N VAL A 485 -3.15 40.96 -27.82
CA VAL A 485 -1.82 41.30 -27.32
C VAL A 485 -1.61 40.56 -25.99
N SER A 486 -0.46 39.90 -25.84
CA SER A 486 -0.09 39.25 -24.58
C SER A 486 -0.14 40.27 -23.42
N PRO A 487 -0.53 39.86 -22.20
CA PRO A 487 -0.59 40.76 -21.05
C PRO A 487 0.72 41.49 -20.71
N LEU A 488 1.87 40.97 -21.17
CA LEU A 488 3.17 41.61 -21.02
C LEU A 488 3.54 42.55 -22.18
N GLY A 489 2.59 42.88 -23.05
CA GLY A 489 2.68 43.95 -24.06
C GLY A 489 3.51 43.64 -25.31
N ASN A 490 4.47 42.70 -25.25
CA ASN A 490 5.49 42.58 -26.30
C ASN A 490 5.23 41.48 -27.35
N THR A 491 4.32 40.54 -27.10
CA THR A 491 4.03 39.46 -28.04
C THR A 491 2.59 39.53 -28.49
N LYS A 492 2.37 39.54 -29.81
CA LYS A 492 1.03 39.48 -30.40
C LYS A 492 0.67 38.04 -30.74
N ILE A 493 -0.61 37.75 -30.62
CA ILE A 493 -1.21 36.44 -30.89
C ILE A 493 -2.01 36.62 -32.17
N TRP A 494 -1.73 35.79 -33.16
CA TRP A 494 -2.33 35.83 -34.49
C TRP A 494 -3.19 34.60 -34.68
N ARG A 495 -4.27 34.70 -35.47
CA ARG A 495 -5.02 33.51 -35.89
C ARG A 495 -4.16 32.73 -36.87
N ARG A 496 -3.92 31.45 -36.61
CA ARG A 496 -3.04 30.67 -37.46
C ARG A 496 -3.58 30.55 -38.88
N SER A 497 -4.88 30.41 -39.07
CA SER A 497 -5.51 30.38 -40.40
C SER A 497 -5.21 31.60 -41.27
N ASP A 498 -4.98 32.77 -40.67
CA ASP A 498 -4.65 33.98 -41.40
C ASP A 498 -3.18 33.94 -41.84
N ILE A 499 -2.32 33.38 -41.00
CA ILE A 499 -0.90 33.16 -41.31
C ILE A 499 -0.74 32.12 -42.42
N GLU A 500 -1.45 30.98 -42.36
CA GLU A 500 -1.37 29.96 -43.41
C GLU A 500 -1.78 30.54 -44.77
N ARG A 501 -2.91 31.26 -44.83
CA ARG A 501 -3.37 31.93 -46.06
C ARG A 501 -2.33 32.89 -46.63
N LEU A 502 -1.63 33.63 -45.78
CA LEU A 502 -0.57 34.54 -46.20
C LEU A 502 0.64 33.80 -46.75
N LEU A 503 1.03 32.68 -46.11
CA LEU A 503 2.16 31.87 -46.55
C LEU A 503 1.86 31.14 -47.86
N ASP A 504 0.63 30.64 -48.02
CA ASP A 504 0.16 29.97 -49.23
C ASP A 504 0.08 30.95 -50.42
N ALA A 505 -0.28 32.21 -50.19
CA ALA A 505 -0.32 33.23 -51.23
C ALA A 505 1.06 33.72 -51.71
N ALA A 506 2.12 33.42 -50.94
CA ALA A 506 3.49 33.85 -51.23
C ALA A 506 4.37 32.75 -51.86
N GLN A 507 3.89 31.49 -51.87
CA GLN A 507 4.49 30.36 -52.57
C GLN A 507 3.98 30.30 -54.00
#